data_AF-A0A9P6ZQL6-F1
#
_entry.id   AF-A0A9P6ZQL6-F1
#
_cell.length_a   1.000
_cell.length_b   1.000
_cell.length_c   1.000
_cell.angle_alpha   90.00
_cell.angle_beta   90.00
_cell.angle_gamma   90.00
#
_symmetry.space_group_name_H-M   'P 1'
#
loop_
_entity.id
_entity.type
_entity.pdbx_description
1 polymer ?
#
loop_
_entity_poly.entity_id
_entity_poly.type
_entity_poly.pdbx_seq_one_letter_code
_entity_poly.pdbx_strand_id
1 'polypeptide(L)' 'TVRWIAGHSEVEGNELADEEAKRVAESWRNNSTVNELPQYLSMGHLPSSLSAIKQAFKKD' A
#
# COMPACT_ATOMS: atom_id res chain seq x y z
N THR A 1 1.99 0.57 19.65
CA THR A 1 1.70 2.01 19.64
C THR A 1 2.01 2.54 18.25
N VAL A 2 1.06 3.21 17.61
CA VAL A 2 1.26 3.84 16.29
C VAL A 2 1.81 5.25 16.52
N ARG A 3 2.80 5.66 15.72
CA ARG A 3 3.39 7.01 15.76
C ARG A 3 3.33 7.62 14.38
N TRP A 4 2.90 8.87 14.32
CA TRP A 4 2.96 9.67 13.10
C TRP A 4 4.35 10.27 12.98
N ILE A 5 4.90 10.21 11.78
CA ILE A 5 6.14 10.89 11.39
C ILE A 5 5.81 11.89 10.29
N ALA A 6 6.52 13.01 10.27
CA ALA A 6 6.37 13.97 9.20
C ALA A 6 6.99 13.40 7.90
N GLY A 7 6.32 13.62 6.77
CA GLY A 7 6.89 13.29 5.47
C GLY A 7 8.11 14.15 5.15
N HIS A 8 9.03 13.62 4.35
CA HIS A 8 10.28 14.29 3.97
C HIS A 8 11.15 14.70 5.16
N SER A 9 11.09 13.94 6.25
CA SER A 9 11.96 14.14 7.43
C SER A 9 13.26 13.34 7.33
N GLU A 10 13.62 12.88 6.12
CA GLU A 10 14.81 12.09 5.83
C GLU A 10 14.88 10.78 6.66
N VAL A 11 13.71 10.28 7.08
CA VAL A 11 13.61 8.99 7.76
C VAL A 11 13.72 7.92 6.69
N GLU A 12 14.91 7.35 6.54
CA GLU A 12 15.26 6.39 5.49
C GLU A 12 14.17 5.35 5.22
N GLY A 13 13.67 4.67 6.26
CA GLY A 13 12.63 3.65 6.11
C GLY A 13 11.28 4.19 5.60
N ASN A 14 10.95 5.44 5.90
CA ASN A 14 9.73 6.10 5.39
C ASN A 14 9.90 6.52 3.93
N GLU A 15 11.06 7.08 3.59
CA GLU A 15 11.35 7.52 2.22
C GLU A 15 11.39 6.32 1.27
N LEU A 16 12.03 5.21 1.66
CA LEU A 16 12.04 3.97 0.88
C LEU A 16 10.62 3.40 0.67
N ALA A 17 9.77 3.46 1.70
CA ALA A 17 8.39 3.00 1.60
C ALA A 17 7.56 3.89 0.65
N ASP A 18 7.77 5.20 0.67
CA ASP A 18 7.10 6.16 -0.20
C ASP A 18 7.57 6.04 -1.67
N GLU A 19 8.87 5.85 -1.90
CA GLU A 19 9.42 5.59 -3.24
C GLU A 19 8.80 4.34 -3.88
N GLU A 20 8.72 3.23 -3.14
CA GLU A 20 8.12 1.99 -3.65
C GLU A 20 6.61 2.16 -3.89
N ALA A 21 5.91 2.87 -3.00
CA ALA A 21 4.49 3.18 -3.18
C ALA A 21 4.24 4.02 -4.45
N LYS A 22 5.07 5.04 -4.71
CA LYS A 22 5.03 5.85 -5.93
C LYS A 22 5.28 4.99 -7.17
N ARG A 23 6.31 4.14 -7.15
CA ARG A 23 6.66 3.24 -8.26
C ARG A 23 5.50 2.31 -8.64
N VAL A 24 4.82 1.71 -7.67
CA VAL A 24 3.68 0.82 -7.93
C VAL A 24 2.45 1.62 -8.42
N ALA A 25 2.29 2.87 -7.97
CA ALA A 25 1.20 3.73 -8.42
C ALA A 25 1.32 4.16 -9.90
N GLU A 26 2.53 4.26 -10.45
CA GLU A 26 2.76 4.61 -11.85
C GLU A 26 2.24 3.55 -12.84
N SER A 27 2.34 2.27 -12.47
CA SER A 27 1.91 1.17 -13.34
C SER A 27 1.67 -0.12 -12.55
N TRP A 28 0.57 -0.80 -12.86
CA TRP A 28 0.28 -2.13 -12.32
C TRP A 28 1.37 -3.16 -12.61
N ARG A 29 2.19 -2.95 -13.65
CA ARG A 29 3.33 -3.82 -14.01
C ARG A 29 4.48 -3.75 -13.00
N ASN A 30 4.54 -2.69 -12.20
CA ASN A 30 5.53 -2.52 -11.15
C ASN A 30 5.13 -3.24 -9.84
N ASN A 31 3.91 -3.80 -9.77
CA ASN A 31 3.43 -4.52 -8.62
C ASN A 31 4.10 -5.91 -8.53
N SER A 32 4.37 -6.36 -7.31
CA SER A 32 4.84 -7.72 -7.08
C SER A 32 3.72 -8.73 -7.29
N THR A 33 4.10 -9.99 -7.54
CA THR A 33 3.12 -11.06 -7.64
C THR A 33 2.59 -11.45 -6.26
N VAL A 34 1.37 -12.01 -6.19
CA VAL A 34 0.77 -12.43 -4.91
C VAL A 34 1.64 -13.44 -4.15
N ASN A 35 2.45 -14.23 -4.86
CA ASN A 35 3.35 -15.21 -4.27
C ASN A 35 4.60 -14.59 -3.62
N GLU A 36 4.91 -13.33 -3.95
CA GLU A 36 6.02 -12.57 -3.37
C GLU A 36 5.57 -11.74 -2.15
N LEU A 37 4.27 -11.73 -1.84
CA LEU A 37 3.78 -11.10 -0.63
C LEU A 37 4.25 -11.89 0.61
N PRO A 38 4.67 -11.18 1.67
CA PRO A 38 4.90 -11.79 2.96
C PRO A 38 3.71 -12.65 3.40
N GLN A 39 3.99 -13.77 4.08
CA GLN A 39 2.97 -14.79 4.39
C GLN A 39 1.74 -14.23 5.13
N TYR A 40 1.94 -13.21 5.96
CA TYR A 40 0.85 -12.56 6.71
C TYR A 40 -0.04 -11.64 5.85
N LEU A 41 0.41 -11.26 4.65
CA LEU A 41 -0.39 -10.52 3.66
C LEU A 41 -0.97 -11.45 2.58
N SER A 42 -0.37 -12.62 2.36
CA SER A 42 -0.87 -13.62 1.42
C SER A 42 -1.89 -14.59 2.03
N MET A 43 -1.94 -14.70 3.36
CA MET A 43 -2.94 -15.50 4.05
C MET A 43 -4.22 -14.70 4.35
N GLY A 44 -5.30 -15.02 3.62
CA GLY A 44 -6.64 -14.50 3.89
C GLY A 44 -6.98 -13.24 3.09
N HIS A 45 -8.12 -12.62 3.42
CA HIS A 45 -8.56 -11.40 2.76
C HIS A 45 -8.03 -10.18 3.51
N LEU A 46 -7.26 -9.32 2.83
CA LEU A 46 -6.86 -8.04 3.41
C LEU A 46 -8.12 -7.22 3.74
N PRO A 47 -8.21 -6.60 4.93
CA PRO A 47 -9.38 -5.81 5.29
C PRO A 47 -9.56 -4.67 4.28
N SER A 48 -10.75 -4.59 3.69
CA SER A 48 -11.09 -3.49 2.78
C SER A 48 -11.20 -2.19 3.57
N SER A 49 -10.55 -1.13 3.07
CA SER A 49 -10.73 0.20 3.65
C SER A 49 -12.14 0.73 3.34
N LEU A 50 -12.68 1.57 4.23
CA LEU A 50 -13.97 2.22 4.03
C LEU A 50 -14.00 3.04 2.73
N SER A 51 -12.87 3.63 2.35
CA SER A 51 -12.70 4.37 1.09
C SER A 51 -12.78 3.47 -0.13
N ALA A 52 -12.13 2.30 -0.11
CA ALA A 52 -12.20 1.32 -1.19
C ALA A 52 -13.63 0.82 -1.41
N ILE A 53 -14.36 0.55 -0.33
CA ILE A 53 -15.78 0.16 -0.40
C ILE A 53 -16.61 1.28 -1.06
N LYS A 54 -16.45 2.54 -0.61
CA LYS A 54 -17.17 3.69 -1.19
C LYS A 54 -16.87 3.90 -2.68
N GLN A 55 -15.63 3.67 -3.13
CA GLN A 55 -15.26 3.79 -4.54
C GLN A 55 -15.87 2.68 -5.39
N ALA A 56 -15.92 1.44 -4.88
CA ALA A 56 -16.55 0.33 -5.58
C ALA A 56 -18.06 0.57 -5.84
N PHE A 57 -18.76 1.22 -4.90
CA PHE A 57 -20.16 1.60 -5.03
C PHE A 57 -20.44 2.76 -5.99
N LYS A 58 -19.42 3.56 -6.38
CA LYS A 58 -19.60 4.72 -7.28
C LYS A 58 -19.41 4.40 -8.76
N LYS A 59 -19.24 3.12 -9.12
CA LYS A 59 -18.93 2.69 -10.49
C LYS A 59 -20.17 2.23 -11.27
N ASP A 60 -21.29 2.94 -11.09
CA ASP A 60 -22.52 2.86 -11.89
C ASP A 60 -22.77 4.18 -12.62
#